data_AF-A0A9P7V1E6-F1
#
_entry.id   AF-A0A9P7V1E6-F1
#
_cell.length_a   1.000
_cell.length_b   1.000
_cell.length_c   1.000
_cell.angle_alpha   90.00
_cell.angle_beta   90.00
_cell.angle_gamma   90.00
#
_symmetry.space_group_name_H-M   'P 1'
#
loop_
_entity.id
_entity.type
_entity.pdbx_description
1 polymer ?
#
loop_
_entity_poly.entity_id
_entity_poly.type
_entity_poly.pdbx_seq_one_letter_code
_entity_poly.pdbx_strand_id
1 'polypeptide(L)'
;MEERGHEILKFIDSFIQEHELPPLSTDGVNGGVSILGWSIGASHAAAAVASSCTLSGDIRARLGPHLRSLIFYEAAPMILGLPPPSQSWLPLTDESIPPASRLRAFSQWATSYFDHGDLSTRDLEKLSWVVASPDAVPTFFTFGSETLKRLTTFDDTAAGVDVPYTYYFTNQLSWCHHKAFLARR
;
A
#
# COMPACT_ATOMS: atom_id res chain seq x y z
N MET A 1 6.48 -11.61 -7.62
CA MET A 1 6.43 -10.15 -7.35
C MET A 1 7.30 -9.36 -8.32
N GLU A 2 8.43 -9.90 -8.77
CA GLU A 2 9.32 -9.23 -9.72
C GLU A 2 8.63 -8.78 -11.02
N GLU A 3 7.88 -9.66 -11.69
CA GLU A 3 7.17 -9.31 -12.93
C GLU A 3 6.20 -8.13 -12.74
N ARG A 4 5.48 -8.10 -11.62
CA ARG A 4 4.61 -6.96 -11.27
C ARG A 4 5.41 -5.67 -11.04
N GLY A 5 6.59 -5.79 -10.43
CA GLY A 5 7.52 -4.67 -10.30
C GLY A 5 8.02 -4.16 -11.66
N HIS A 6 8.36 -5.07 -12.57
CA HIS A 6 8.77 -4.73 -13.93
C HIS A 6 7.66 -4.05 -14.73
N GLU A 7 6.41 -4.49 -14.58
CA GLU A 7 5.26 -3.88 -15.25
C GLU A 7 5.13 -2.40 -14.87
N ILE A 8 5.19 -2.08 -13.57
CA ILE A 8 5.16 -0.71 -13.06
C ILE A 8 6.34 0.11 -13.60
N LEU A 9 7.55 -0.45 -13.55
CA LEU A 9 8.74 0.26 -14.00
C LEU A 9 8.80 0.46 -15.52
N LYS A 10 8.31 -0.50 -16.30
CA LYS A 10 8.18 -0.38 -17.76
C LYS A 10 7.13 0.65 -18.14
N PHE A 11 6.02 0.71 -17.41
CA PHE A 11 5.05 1.79 -17.58
C PHE A 11 5.70 3.16 -17.35
N ILE A 12 6.44 3.32 -16.26
CA ILE A 12 7.17 4.57 -15.97
C ILE A 12 8.18 4.90 -17.08
N ASP A 13 8.96 3.90 -17.54
CA ASP A 13 9.93 4.07 -18.64
C ASP A 13 9.26 4.51 -19.95
N SER A 14 8.13 3.91 -20.31
CA SER A 14 7.34 4.32 -21.48
C SER A 14 6.82 5.74 -21.31
N PHE A 15 6.31 6.08 -20.13
CA PHE A 15 5.75 7.40 -19.83
C PHE A 15 6.83 8.51 -19.86
N ILE A 16 8.04 8.21 -19.37
CA ILE A 16 9.22 9.09 -19.50
C ILE A 16 9.51 9.38 -20.97
N GLN A 17 9.51 8.35 -21.82
CA GLN A 17 9.84 8.49 -23.24
C GLN A 17 8.73 9.21 -24.01
N GLU A 18 7.47 8.90 -23.74
CA GLU A 18 6.32 9.47 -24.44
C GLU A 18 6.12 10.96 -24.14
N HIS A 19 6.39 11.37 -22.90
CA HIS A 19 6.16 12.74 -22.44
C HIS A 19 7.43 13.53 -22.15
N GLU A 20 8.59 12.99 -22.52
CA GLU A 20 9.90 13.63 -22.33
C GLU A 20 10.09 14.15 -20.90
N LEU A 21 9.70 13.33 -19.91
CA LEU A 21 9.72 13.76 -18.52
C LEU A 21 11.14 14.18 -18.11
N PRO A 22 11.31 15.33 -17.43
CA PRO A 22 12.64 15.76 -17.02
C PRO A 22 13.18 14.82 -15.93
N PRO A 23 14.48 14.49 -15.97
CA PRO A 23 15.14 13.78 -14.88
C PRO A 23 15.12 14.64 -13.61
N LEU A 24 15.45 14.01 -12.48
CA LEU A 24 15.65 14.73 -11.23
C LEU A 24 16.76 15.78 -11.39
N SER A 25 16.45 17.03 -11.06
CA SER A 25 17.43 18.12 -11.07
C SER A 25 18.55 17.88 -10.06
N THR A 26 19.71 18.51 -10.28
CA THR A 26 20.89 18.34 -9.41
C THR A 26 20.66 18.80 -7.97
N ASP A 27 19.76 19.75 -7.76
CA ASP A 27 19.32 20.21 -6.44
C ASP A 27 18.25 19.30 -5.80
N GLY A 28 17.75 18.29 -6.53
CA GLY A 28 16.72 17.35 -6.08
C GLY A 28 15.32 17.96 -5.92
N VAL A 29 15.10 19.20 -6.39
CA VAL A 29 13.84 19.92 -6.20
C VAL A 29 12.83 19.58 -7.30
N ASN A 30 13.27 19.59 -8.55
CA ASN A 30 12.42 19.50 -9.73
C ASN A 30 12.61 18.18 -10.48
N GLY A 31 11.60 17.79 -11.24
CA GLY A 31 11.63 16.61 -12.09
C GLY A 31 11.65 15.28 -11.32
N GLY A 32 11.84 14.23 -12.10
CA GLY A 32 11.76 12.85 -11.65
C GLY A 32 10.33 12.34 -11.40
N VAL A 33 10.26 11.09 -10.95
CA VAL A 33 9.04 10.30 -10.75
C VAL A 33 9.07 9.73 -9.33
N SER A 34 7.99 9.93 -8.59
CA SER A 34 7.74 9.31 -7.30
C SER A 34 6.78 8.14 -7.45
N ILE A 35 7.12 7.00 -6.88
CA ILE A 35 6.25 5.82 -6.83
C ILE A 35 5.54 5.85 -5.49
N LEU A 36 4.22 6.04 -5.51
CA LEU A 36 3.37 5.97 -4.32
C LEU A 36 2.61 4.64 -4.33
N GLY A 37 2.75 3.88 -3.25
CA GLY A 37 1.91 2.74 -2.96
C GLY A 37 0.98 3.07 -1.80
N TRP A 38 -0.32 3.02 -2.04
CA TRP A 38 -1.35 3.19 -1.01
C TRP A 38 -1.88 1.82 -0.58
N SER A 39 -2.07 1.61 0.72
CA SER A 39 -2.61 0.36 1.26
C SER A 39 -1.81 -0.83 0.70
N ILE A 40 -2.46 -1.87 0.18
CA ILE A 40 -1.80 -3.02 -0.46
C ILE A 40 -0.90 -2.62 -1.64
N GLY A 41 -1.15 -1.50 -2.30
CA GLY A 41 -0.28 -0.94 -3.34
C GLY A 41 1.15 -0.68 -2.88
N ALA A 42 1.38 -0.51 -1.57
CA ALA A 42 2.73 -0.38 -1.01
C ALA A 42 3.60 -1.62 -1.28
N SER A 43 3.05 -2.84 -1.25
CA SER A 43 3.84 -4.03 -1.56
C SER A 43 4.29 -4.06 -3.03
N HIS A 44 3.42 -3.59 -3.93
CA HIS A 44 3.71 -3.50 -5.35
C HIS A 44 4.74 -2.41 -5.66
N ALA A 45 4.66 -1.26 -4.99
CA ALA A 45 5.65 -0.21 -5.06
C ALA A 45 7.02 -0.68 -4.51
N ALA A 46 7.02 -1.45 -3.41
CA ALA A 46 8.23 -2.10 -2.89
C ALA A 46 8.83 -3.06 -3.92
N ALA A 47 8.00 -3.91 -4.53
CA ALA A 47 8.43 -4.87 -5.54
C ALA A 47 9.02 -4.18 -6.77
N ALA A 48 8.45 -3.05 -7.22
CA ALA A 48 9.01 -2.24 -8.31
C ALA A 48 10.44 -1.81 -7.99
N VAL A 49 10.67 -1.13 -6.87
CA VAL A 49 12.02 -0.68 -6.51
C VAL A 49 12.98 -1.85 -6.28
N ALA A 50 12.53 -2.91 -5.59
CA ALA A 50 13.32 -4.11 -5.32
C ALA A 50 13.76 -4.83 -6.60
N SER A 51 12.97 -4.79 -7.65
CA SER A 51 13.26 -5.45 -8.94
C SER A 51 13.89 -4.53 -9.99
N SER A 52 14.10 -3.25 -9.67
CA SER A 52 14.70 -2.28 -10.61
C SER A 52 16.06 -2.72 -11.17
N CYS A 53 16.88 -3.41 -10.36
CA CYS A 53 18.20 -3.87 -10.78
C CYS A 53 18.17 -5.02 -11.80
N THR A 54 17.04 -5.74 -11.95
CA THR A 54 16.94 -6.90 -12.86
C THR A 54 16.38 -6.53 -14.25
N LEU A 55 15.99 -5.27 -14.46
CA LEU A 55 15.62 -4.76 -15.79
C LEU A 55 16.82 -4.71 -16.75
N SER A 56 16.52 -4.58 -18.05
CA SER A 56 17.53 -4.40 -19.09
C SER A 56 18.34 -3.10 -18.86
N GLY A 57 19.58 -3.09 -19.36
CA GLY A 57 20.52 -1.99 -19.11
C GLY A 57 20.02 -0.62 -19.57
N ASP A 58 19.31 -0.57 -20.69
CA ASP A 58 18.74 0.64 -21.27
C ASP A 58 17.61 1.23 -20.42
N ILE A 59 16.67 0.38 -19.96
CA ILE A 59 15.58 0.80 -19.07
C ILE A 59 16.15 1.30 -17.74
N ARG A 60 17.13 0.59 -17.16
CA ARG A 60 17.77 1.03 -15.92
C ARG A 60 18.49 2.37 -16.08
N ALA A 61 19.16 2.58 -17.21
CA ALA A 61 19.86 3.84 -17.49
C ALA A 61 18.89 5.02 -17.60
N ARG A 62 17.69 4.82 -18.17
CA ARG A 62 16.62 5.83 -18.18
C ARG A 62 16.00 6.03 -16.81
N LEU A 63 15.61 4.96 -16.11
CA LEU A 63 14.97 5.07 -14.79
C LEU A 63 15.88 5.66 -13.71
N GLY A 64 17.19 5.39 -13.75
CA GLY A 64 18.17 5.82 -12.75
C GLY A 64 18.10 7.32 -12.39
N PRO A 65 18.17 8.24 -13.36
CA PRO A 65 18.04 9.68 -13.11
C PRO A 65 16.60 10.17 -12.90
N HIS A 66 15.57 9.35 -13.17
CA HIS A 66 14.17 9.77 -13.04
C HIS A 66 13.55 9.32 -11.72
N LEU A 67 13.88 8.14 -11.18
CA LEU A 67 13.26 7.68 -9.94
C LEU A 67 13.74 8.50 -8.74
N ARG A 68 12.80 9.18 -8.09
CA ARG A 68 13.06 10.15 -7.01
C ARG A 68 12.72 9.62 -5.64
N SER A 69 11.52 9.06 -5.48
CA SER A 69 11.02 8.67 -4.16
C SER A 69 10.13 7.45 -4.23
N LEU A 70 10.18 6.66 -3.16
CA LEU A 70 9.23 5.60 -2.86
C LEU A 70 8.42 6.05 -1.63
N ILE A 71 7.10 6.14 -1.79
CA ILE A 71 6.19 6.62 -0.76
C ILE A 71 5.22 5.51 -0.41
N PHE A 72 5.14 5.17 0.87
CA PHE A 72 4.10 4.31 1.41
C PHE A 72 3.07 5.16 2.13
N TYR A 73 1.84 5.06 1.66
CA TYR A 73 0.71 5.78 2.23
C TYR A 73 -0.23 4.76 2.87
N GLU A 74 -0.40 4.85 4.19
CA GLU A 74 -1.31 3.98 4.97
C GLU A 74 -1.05 2.48 4.77
N ALA A 75 0.22 2.08 4.70
CA ALA A 75 0.60 0.68 4.57
C ALA A 75 0.60 -0.01 5.95
N ALA A 76 -0.26 -1.00 6.15
CA ALA A 76 -0.23 -1.85 7.33
C ALA A 76 1.07 -2.70 7.37
N PRO A 77 1.64 -3.01 8.54
CA PRO A 77 2.88 -3.79 8.65
C PRO A 77 2.86 -5.10 7.85
N MET A 78 1.73 -5.81 7.86
CA MET A 78 1.58 -7.07 7.13
C MET A 78 1.76 -6.94 5.61
N ILE A 79 1.40 -5.79 5.02
CA ILE A 79 1.61 -5.51 3.58
C ILE A 79 3.10 -5.43 3.25
N LEU A 80 3.95 -5.12 4.24
CA LEU A 80 5.40 -5.07 4.11
C LEU A 80 6.08 -6.36 4.58
N GLY A 81 5.31 -7.40 4.91
CA GLY A 81 5.83 -8.64 5.49
C GLY A 81 6.42 -8.45 6.89
N LEU A 82 6.01 -7.39 7.60
CA LEU A 82 6.40 -7.12 8.97
C LEU A 82 5.35 -7.70 9.93
N PRO A 83 5.76 -8.13 11.14
CA PRO A 83 4.80 -8.60 12.14
C PRO A 83 3.87 -7.45 12.56
N PRO A 84 2.54 -7.68 12.63
CA PRO A 84 1.63 -6.69 13.19
C PRO A 84 1.86 -6.54 14.71
N PRO A 85 1.57 -5.36 15.29
CA PRO A 85 1.51 -5.20 16.75
C PRO A 85 0.49 -6.16 17.38
N SER A 86 0.69 -6.55 18.63
CA SER A 86 -0.21 -7.47 19.35
C SER A 86 -1.62 -6.93 19.55
N GLN A 87 -1.79 -5.61 19.51
CA GLN A 87 -3.05 -4.89 19.63
C GLN A 87 -3.82 -4.83 18.29
N SER A 88 -3.17 -5.18 17.18
CA SER A 88 -3.75 -5.11 15.84
C SER A 88 -4.98 -6.01 15.75
N TRP A 89 -6.08 -5.44 15.28
CA TRP A 89 -7.33 -6.15 15.03
C TRP A 89 -7.80 -5.88 13.60
N LEU A 90 -8.33 -6.92 12.95
CA LEU A 90 -8.77 -6.86 11.56
C LEU A 90 -10.09 -7.64 11.41
N PRO A 91 -11.19 -7.00 10.99
CA PRO A 91 -12.48 -7.69 10.80
C PRO A 91 -12.41 -8.88 9.84
N LEU A 92 -11.47 -8.88 8.89
CA LEU A 92 -11.28 -9.94 7.89
C LEU A 92 -10.84 -11.27 8.49
N THR A 93 -10.21 -11.26 9.67
CA THR A 93 -9.72 -12.45 10.36
C THR A 93 -10.40 -12.73 11.69
N ASP A 94 -11.39 -11.92 12.08
CA ASP A 94 -12.13 -12.14 13.30
C ASP A 94 -13.17 -13.27 13.11
N GLU A 95 -12.94 -14.40 13.77
CA GLU A 95 -13.80 -15.57 13.67
C GLU A 95 -15.18 -15.40 14.31
N SER A 96 -15.34 -14.41 15.20
CA SER A 96 -16.65 -14.07 15.77
C SER A 96 -17.58 -13.37 14.77
N ILE A 97 -17.03 -12.79 13.70
CA ILE A 97 -17.79 -12.18 12.62
C ILE A 97 -18.11 -13.25 11.57
N PRO A 98 -19.40 -13.44 11.18
CA PRO A 98 -19.78 -14.37 10.13
C PRO A 98 -19.00 -14.08 8.84
N PRO A 99 -18.45 -15.09 8.14
CA PRO A 99 -17.59 -14.88 6.96
C PRO A 99 -18.16 -13.89 5.93
N ALA A 100 -19.45 -14.02 5.59
CA ALA A 100 -20.14 -13.16 4.64
C ALA A 100 -20.28 -11.68 5.07
N SER A 101 -20.03 -11.37 6.34
CA SER A 101 -20.11 -10.01 6.89
C SER A 101 -18.74 -9.34 7.06
N ARG A 102 -17.65 -10.10 7.01
CA ARG A 102 -16.29 -9.61 7.32
C ARG A 102 -15.83 -8.51 6.39
N LEU A 103 -16.07 -8.65 5.09
CA LEU A 103 -15.66 -7.63 4.11
C LEU A 103 -16.41 -6.30 4.32
N ARG A 104 -17.71 -6.36 4.63
CA ARG A 104 -18.50 -5.16 4.94
C ARG A 104 -18.06 -4.51 6.25
N ALA A 105 -17.81 -5.32 7.28
CA ALA A 105 -17.28 -4.84 8.55
C ALA A 105 -15.91 -4.18 8.37
N PHE A 106 -15.04 -4.77 7.55
CA PHE A 106 -13.76 -4.20 7.16
C PHE A 106 -13.92 -2.88 6.42
N SER A 107 -14.79 -2.78 5.41
CA SER A 107 -14.99 -1.52 4.67
C SER A 107 -15.48 -0.38 5.56
N GLN A 108 -16.37 -0.68 6.52
CA GLN A 108 -16.76 0.31 7.53
C GLN A 108 -15.58 0.69 8.42
N TRP A 109 -14.90 -0.28 9.02
CA TRP A 109 -13.78 -0.04 9.95
C TRP A 109 -12.62 0.71 9.28
N ALA A 110 -12.20 0.28 8.08
CA ALA A 110 -11.08 0.87 7.34
C ALA A 110 -11.33 2.31 6.86
N THR A 111 -12.57 2.77 6.89
CA THR A 111 -12.95 4.14 6.51
C THR A 111 -13.47 4.96 7.70
N SER A 112 -13.36 4.40 8.91
CA SER A 112 -13.76 5.05 10.15
C SER A 112 -12.67 6.01 10.64
N TYR A 113 -13.07 6.90 11.53
CA TYR A 113 -12.16 7.77 12.27
C TYR A 113 -11.93 7.18 13.66
N PHE A 114 -10.76 7.42 14.25
CA PHE A 114 -10.38 6.83 15.53
C PHE A 114 -9.87 7.92 16.46
N ASP A 115 -10.43 7.97 17.68
CA ASP A 115 -9.98 8.88 18.72
C ASP A 115 -8.72 8.31 19.37
N HIS A 116 -7.58 8.53 18.71
CA HIS A 116 -6.28 8.20 19.27
C HIS A 116 -5.93 9.14 20.43
N GLY A 117 -5.13 8.64 21.38
CA GLY A 117 -4.48 9.45 22.39
C GLY A 117 -3.36 10.32 21.82
N ASP A 118 -2.40 10.72 22.65
CA ASP A 118 -1.31 11.59 22.23
C ASP A 118 -0.35 10.89 21.24
N LEU A 119 -0.55 11.14 19.95
CA LEU A 119 0.26 10.60 18.85
C LEU A 119 1.72 11.09 18.86
N SER A 120 2.03 12.20 19.53
CA SER A 120 3.40 12.72 19.58
C SER A 120 4.35 11.77 20.34
N THR A 121 3.80 10.94 21.23
CA THR A 121 4.52 9.94 22.02
C THR A 121 5.04 8.77 21.19
N ARG A 122 4.44 8.51 20.03
CA ARG A 122 4.68 7.30 19.20
C ARG A 122 4.50 5.98 19.97
N ASP A 123 3.65 5.99 20.99
CA ASP A 123 3.31 4.83 21.81
C ASP A 123 2.07 4.12 21.24
N LEU A 124 2.21 2.83 20.92
CA LEU A 124 1.13 2.02 20.34
C LEU A 124 -0.04 1.80 21.30
N GLU A 125 0.19 1.91 22.61
CA GLU A 125 -0.86 1.84 23.64
C GLU A 125 -1.79 3.07 23.62
N LYS A 126 -1.39 4.14 22.93
CA LYS A 126 -2.22 5.34 22.74
C LYS A 126 -3.13 5.24 21.52
N LEU A 127 -2.98 4.22 20.69
CA LEU A 127 -3.83 4.05 19.51
C LEU A 127 -5.15 3.34 19.87
N SER A 128 -6.24 3.80 19.25
CA SER A 128 -7.51 3.07 19.25
C SER A 128 -7.51 2.13 18.05
N TRP A 129 -7.53 0.83 18.30
CA TRP A 129 -7.35 -0.21 17.29
C TRP A 129 -8.67 -0.76 16.73
N VAL A 130 -9.73 -0.75 17.54
CA VAL A 130 -10.97 -1.48 17.26
C VAL A 130 -12.15 -0.52 17.14
N VAL A 131 -12.33 0.34 18.14
CA VAL A 131 -13.52 1.17 18.29
C VAL A 131 -13.32 2.49 17.58
N ALA A 132 -14.13 2.72 16.54
CA ALA A 132 -14.21 3.98 15.84
C ALA A 132 -14.77 5.10 16.73
N SER A 133 -14.37 6.34 16.45
CA SER A 133 -14.96 7.54 17.04
C SER A 133 -16.46 7.60 16.75
N PRO A 134 -17.31 7.89 17.75
CA PRO A 134 -18.73 8.10 17.53
C PRO A 134 -19.04 9.46 16.88
N ASP A 135 -18.08 10.39 16.86
CA ASP A 135 -18.29 11.78 16.45
C ASP A 135 -18.17 11.99 14.93
N ALA A 136 -17.69 10.98 14.20
CA ALA A 136 -17.51 11.04 12.76
C ALA A 136 -18.08 9.81 12.06
N VAL A 137 -18.86 10.07 11.01
CA VAL A 137 -19.42 9.02 10.17
C VAL A 137 -18.29 8.46 9.28
N PRO A 138 -18.07 7.14 9.24
CA PRO A 138 -17.11 6.53 8.34
C PRO A 138 -17.33 6.99 6.89
N THR A 139 -16.25 7.34 6.18
CA THR A 139 -16.33 7.92 4.84
C THR A 139 -17.09 7.00 3.87
N PHE A 140 -17.01 5.69 4.08
CA PHE A 140 -17.79 4.70 3.35
C PHE A 140 -19.30 5.01 3.32
N PHE A 141 -19.87 5.51 4.41
CA PHE A 141 -21.30 5.85 4.48
C PHE A 141 -21.64 7.25 3.96
N THR A 142 -20.63 8.07 3.64
CA THR A 142 -20.88 9.40 3.05
C THR A 142 -21.19 9.33 1.56
N PHE A 143 -20.86 8.22 0.91
CA PHE A 143 -21.23 7.96 -0.48
C PHE A 143 -22.71 7.56 -0.58
N GLY A 144 -23.41 8.11 -1.57
CA GLY A 144 -24.77 7.66 -1.92
C GLY A 144 -24.79 6.19 -2.33
N SER A 145 -25.92 5.51 -2.11
CA SER A 145 -26.05 4.06 -2.34
C SER A 145 -25.76 3.63 -3.78
N GLU A 146 -26.07 4.46 -4.78
CA GLU A 146 -25.71 4.21 -6.18
C GLU A 146 -24.21 4.30 -6.43
N THR A 147 -23.55 5.30 -5.86
CA THR A 147 -22.10 5.47 -5.96
C THR A 147 -21.39 4.27 -5.33
N LEU A 148 -21.85 3.82 -4.15
CA LEU A 148 -21.29 2.64 -3.51
C LEU A 148 -21.42 1.39 -4.38
N LYS A 149 -22.60 1.15 -4.98
CA LYS A 149 -22.80 0.01 -5.90
C LYS A 149 -21.87 0.05 -7.12
N ARG A 150 -21.42 1.24 -7.55
CA ARG A 150 -20.49 1.40 -8.68
C ARG A 150 -19.02 1.27 -8.28
N LEU A 151 -18.68 1.68 -7.06
CA LEU A 151 -17.29 1.75 -6.59
C LEU A 151 -16.84 0.53 -5.79
N THR A 152 -17.78 -0.30 -5.34
CA THR A 152 -17.50 -1.39 -4.40
C THR A 152 -18.04 -2.71 -4.92
N THR A 153 -17.23 -3.75 -4.76
CA THR A 153 -17.59 -5.13 -5.03
C THR A 153 -17.43 -5.90 -3.73
N PHE A 154 -18.52 -6.49 -3.26
CA PHE A 154 -18.57 -7.28 -2.02
C PHE A 154 -18.68 -8.78 -2.29
N ASP A 155 -18.30 -9.21 -3.49
CA ASP A 155 -18.19 -10.64 -3.78
C ASP A 155 -16.90 -11.21 -3.15
N ASP A 156 -16.89 -12.53 -2.97
CA ASP A 156 -15.75 -13.23 -2.38
C ASP A 156 -14.50 -13.21 -3.29
N THR A 157 -14.57 -12.67 -4.51
CA THR A 157 -13.47 -12.75 -5.48
C THR A 157 -12.38 -11.72 -5.21
N ALA A 158 -12.73 -10.49 -4.82
CA ALA A 158 -11.76 -9.43 -4.56
C ALA A 158 -11.03 -9.63 -3.21
N ALA A 159 -11.78 -9.89 -2.14
CA ALA A 159 -11.19 -10.21 -0.83
C ALA A 159 -10.45 -11.55 -0.83
N GLY A 160 -10.83 -12.46 -1.73
CA GLY A 160 -10.21 -13.78 -1.89
C GLY A 160 -8.80 -13.77 -2.46
N VAL A 161 -8.28 -12.63 -2.93
CA VAL A 161 -6.90 -12.55 -3.50
C VAL A 161 -5.98 -11.72 -2.60
N ASP A 162 -6.41 -10.53 -2.20
CA ASP A 162 -5.57 -9.57 -1.48
C ASP A 162 -5.21 -10.04 -0.06
N VAL A 163 -6.19 -10.61 0.65
CA VAL A 163 -5.95 -11.13 2.01
C VAL A 163 -4.99 -12.31 1.95
N PRO A 164 -5.26 -13.40 1.18
CA PRO A 164 -4.28 -14.47 1.01
C PRO A 164 -2.90 -14.00 0.53
N TYR A 165 -2.84 -13.00 -0.35
CA TYR A 165 -1.58 -12.42 -0.79
C TYR A 165 -0.75 -11.89 0.38
N THR A 166 -1.36 -11.10 1.27
CA THR A 166 -0.64 -10.54 2.43
C THR A 166 -0.19 -11.61 3.44
N TYR A 167 -0.97 -12.68 3.65
CA TYR A 167 -0.61 -13.75 4.60
C TYR A 167 0.41 -14.73 4.01
N TYR A 168 0.14 -15.29 2.84
CA TYR A 168 0.95 -16.38 2.27
C TYR A 168 2.27 -15.93 1.65
N PHE A 169 2.40 -14.64 1.30
CA PHE A 169 3.62 -14.09 0.72
C PHE A 169 4.44 -13.25 1.71
N THR A 170 4.23 -13.39 3.02
CA THR A 170 4.93 -12.63 4.06
C THR A 170 6.45 -12.58 3.84
N ASN A 171 7.09 -13.71 3.51
CA ASN A 171 8.54 -13.78 3.28
C ASN A 171 8.97 -12.98 2.03
N GLN A 172 8.20 -13.07 0.94
CA GLN A 172 8.46 -12.35 -0.30
C GLN A 172 8.22 -10.85 -0.13
N LEU A 173 7.16 -10.47 0.59
CA LEU A 173 6.86 -9.08 0.96
C LEU A 173 7.98 -8.47 1.79
N SER A 174 8.42 -9.19 2.83
CA SER A 174 9.53 -8.80 3.68
C SER A 174 10.81 -8.63 2.87
N TRP A 175 11.12 -9.57 1.97
CA TRP A 175 12.28 -9.45 1.08
C TRP A 175 12.20 -8.21 0.17
N CYS A 176 11.06 -7.94 -0.46
CA CYS A 176 10.87 -6.76 -1.28
C CYS A 176 11.03 -5.47 -0.46
N HIS A 177 10.42 -5.40 0.72
CA HIS A 177 10.56 -4.27 1.64
C HIS A 177 12.02 -4.04 2.04
N HIS A 178 12.72 -5.10 2.48
CA HIS A 178 14.14 -5.01 2.83
C HIS A 178 15.00 -4.56 1.66
N LYS A 179 14.79 -5.11 0.46
CA LYS A 179 15.58 -4.75 -0.72
C LYS A 179 15.28 -3.32 -1.20
N ALA A 180 14.05 -2.86 -1.08
CA ALA A 180 13.67 -1.51 -1.51
C ALA A 180 14.20 -0.41 -0.56
N PHE A 181 14.29 -0.67 0.75
CA PHE A 181 14.64 0.36 1.75
C PHE A 181 15.99 0.17 2.43
N LEU A 182 16.42 -1.06 2.66
CA LEU A 182 17.53 -1.38 3.55
C LEU A 182 18.76 -1.94 2.82
N ALA A 183 18.59 -2.44 1.59
CA ALA A 183 19.73 -2.76 0.74
C ALA A 183 20.40 -1.44 0.35
N ARG A 184 21.43 -1.06 1.11
CA ARG A 184 22.37 -0.02 0.69
C ARG A 184 22.91 -0.41 -0.69
N ARG A 185 22.84 0.52 -1.64
CA ARG A 185 23.59 0.43 -2.90
C ARG A 185 25.08 0.32 -2.60
#